data_AF-A0A0S7Y7W6-F1
#
_entry.id   AF-A0A0S7Y7W6-F1
#
_cell.length_a   1.000
_cell.length_b   1.000
_cell.length_c   1.000
_cell.angle_alpha   90.00
_cell.angle_beta   90.00
_cell.angle_gamma   90.00
#
_symmetry.space_group_name_H-M   'P 1'
#
loop_
_entity.id
_entity.type
_entity.pdbx_description
1 polymer ?
#
loop_
_entity_poly.entity_id
_entity_poly.type
_entity_poly.pdbx_seq_one_letter_code
_entity_poly.pdbx_strand_id
1 'polypeptide(L)'
;MVKIKRHPRNPILTPDEDTPWEAVGTYNGSIVKEKNKYHFVYRAVASKQHYFSQNIELNSIGHAISHDGFDFKQRKLSKSD
;
A
#
# COMPACT_ATOMS: atom_id res chain seq x y z
N MET A 1 -18.28 9.47 -21.28
CA MET A 1 -17.66 9.96 -20.02
C MET A 1 -18.14 9.07 -18.88
N VAL A 2 -17.25 8.41 -18.17
CA VAL A 2 -17.63 7.57 -17.01
C VAL A 2 -17.83 8.47 -15.80
N LYS A 3 -19.00 8.40 -15.16
CA LYS A 3 -19.28 9.07 -13.88
C LYS A 3 -19.00 8.10 -12.75
N ILE A 4 -18.09 8.47 -11.85
CA ILE A 4 -17.65 7.64 -10.73
C ILE A 4 -17.99 8.35 -9.42
N LYS A 5 -18.61 7.62 -8.49
CA LYS A 5 -18.93 8.11 -7.13
C LYS A 5 -17.87 7.61 -6.16
N ARG A 6 -17.28 8.52 -5.37
CA ARG A 6 -16.35 8.14 -4.30
C ARG A 6 -17.10 7.37 -3.20
N HIS A 7 -16.51 6.27 -2.76
CA HIS A 7 -16.99 5.55 -1.59
C HIS A 7 -16.71 6.38 -0.30
N PRO A 8 -17.61 6.41 0.70
CA PRO A 8 -17.40 7.20 1.92
C PRO A 8 -16.23 6.71 2.79
N ARG A 9 -15.86 5.42 2.70
CA ARG A 9 -14.71 4.82 3.40
C ARG A 9 -13.33 5.14 2.78
N ASN A 10 -13.23 6.17 1.93
CA ASN A 10 -11.90 6.60 1.48
C ASN A 10 -11.18 7.36 2.61
N PRO A 11 -9.85 7.22 2.76
CA PRO A 11 -8.96 6.31 2.03
C PRO A 11 -9.11 4.84 2.45
N ILE A 12 -8.98 3.91 1.51
CA ILE A 12 -9.04 2.45 1.77
C ILE A 12 -7.71 1.86 2.31
N LEU A 13 -6.65 2.67 2.32
CA LEU A 13 -5.35 2.34 2.88
C LEU A 13 -4.65 3.64 3.28
N THR A 14 -4.09 3.68 4.49
CA THR A 14 -3.27 4.79 4.99
C THR A 14 -1.89 4.27 5.40
N PRO A 15 -0.87 5.15 5.47
CA PRO A 15 0.40 4.82 6.10
C PRO A 15 0.20 4.28 7.51
N ASP A 16 1.13 3.45 7.95
CA ASP A 16 1.21 2.95 9.32
C ASP A 16 2.56 3.34 9.89
N GLU A 17 2.57 4.31 10.82
CA GLU A 17 3.79 4.88 11.40
C GLU A 17 4.61 3.84 12.17
N ASP A 18 3.96 2.79 12.68
CA ASP A 18 4.61 1.69 13.40
C ASP A 18 5.25 0.66 12.45
N THR A 19 5.03 0.79 11.13
CA THR A 19 5.57 -0.10 10.10
C THR A 19 6.58 0.65 9.21
N PRO A 20 7.90 0.57 9.49
CA PRO A 20 8.90 1.48 8.91
C PRO A 20 8.98 1.52 7.38
N TRP A 21 8.65 0.43 6.68
CA TRP A 21 8.73 0.36 5.22
C TRP A 21 7.56 1.05 4.49
N GLU A 22 6.52 1.46 5.22
CA GLU A 22 5.34 2.15 4.71
C GLU A 22 4.88 3.34 5.56
N ALA A 23 5.71 3.76 6.52
CA ALA A 23 5.39 4.75 7.54
C ALA A 23 5.06 6.14 6.99
N VAL A 24 5.55 6.50 5.80
CA VAL A 24 5.42 7.87 5.27
C VAL A 24 4.29 7.98 4.24
N GLY A 25 3.99 6.92 3.49
CA GLY A 25 3.11 7.04 2.33
C GLY A 25 2.63 5.71 1.76
N THR A 26 1.36 5.66 1.38
CA THR A 26 0.72 4.51 0.71
C THR A 26 -0.15 5.01 -0.44
N TYR A 27 0.32 4.89 -1.68
CA TYR A 27 -0.39 5.45 -2.82
C TYR A 27 -0.06 4.69 -4.12
N ASN A 28 -0.61 5.15 -5.26
CA ASN A 28 -0.37 4.62 -6.60
C ASN A 28 -0.46 3.09 -6.72
N GLY A 29 -1.44 2.47 -6.06
CA GLY A 29 -1.56 1.02 -6.09
C GLY A 29 -2.46 0.48 -7.21
N SER A 30 -2.31 -0.81 -7.45
CA SER A 30 -3.03 -1.62 -8.44
C SER A 30 -3.73 -2.78 -7.74
N ILE A 31 -4.99 -3.04 -8.11
CA ILE A 31 -5.81 -4.09 -7.51
C ILE A 31 -6.15 -5.15 -8.54
N VAL A 32 -5.99 -6.41 -8.18
CA VAL A 32 -6.52 -7.57 -8.92
C VAL A 32 -7.46 -8.37 -8.04
N LYS A 33 -8.58 -8.84 -8.61
CA LYS A 33 -9.49 -9.76 -7.93
C LYS A 33 -9.18 -11.19 -8.36
N GLU A 34 -8.89 -12.05 -7.39
CA GLU A 34 -8.70 -13.49 -7.58
C GLU A 34 -9.73 -14.24 -6.72
N LYS A 35 -10.68 -14.92 -7.36
CA LYS A 35 -11.81 -15.60 -6.68
C LYS A 35 -12.53 -14.65 -5.70
N ASN A 36 -12.42 -14.92 -4.41
CA ASN A 36 -13.06 -14.19 -3.30
C ASN A 36 -12.10 -13.22 -2.59
N LYS A 37 -10.95 -12.92 -3.20
CA LYS A 37 -9.91 -12.04 -2.62
C LYS A 37 -9.56 -10.91 -3.57
N TYR A 38 -9.31 -9.74 -3.02
CA TYR A 38 -8.71 -8.61 -3.69
C TYR A 38 -7.26 -8.51 -3.22
N HIS A 39 -6.33 -8.55 -4.17
CA HIS A 39 -4.91 -8.35 -3.95
C HIS A 39 -4.58 -6.92 -4.34
N PHE A 40 -4.09 -6.15 -3.37
CA PHE A 40 -3.67 -4.77 -3.58
C PHE A 40 -2.16 -4.69 -3.49
N VAL A 41 -1.51 -4.36 -4.60
CA VAL A 41 -0.11 -3.99 -4.61
C VAL A 41 -0.02 -2.46 -4.64
N TYR A 42 0.73 -1.86 -3.74
CA TYR A 42 0.79 -0.40 -3.60
C TYR A 42 2.21 0.08 -3.40
N ARG A 43 2.46 1.32 -3.79
CA ARG A 43 3.73 2.00 -3.49
C ARG A 43 3.71 2.42 -2.03
N ALA A 44 4.69 1.93 -1.29
CA ALA A 44 4.93 2.26 0.11
C ALA A 44 6.18 3.14 0.23
N VAL A 45 6.10 4.19 1.03
CA VAL A 45 7.22 5.08 1.33
C VAL A 45 7.68 4.81 2.75
N ALA A 46 8.94 4.43 2.89
CA ALA A 46 9.55 4.15 4.18
C ALA A 46 9.88 5.45 4.93
N SER A 47 10.02 5.35 6.25
CA SER A 47 10.68 6.39 7.04
C SER A 47 12.08 6.67 6.49
N LYS A 48 12.57 7.92 6.65
CA LYS A 48 13.92 8.28 6.24
C LYS A 48 14.94 7.31 6.82
N GLN A 49 15.79 6.79 5.95
CA GLN A 49 16.84 5.86 6.31
C GLN A 49 18.18 6.35 5.74
N HIS A 50 19.24 6.10 6.51
CA HIS A 50 20.59 6.42 6.08
C HIS A 50 21.07 5.34 5.10
N TYR A 51 21.33 5.74 3.86
CA TYR A 51 21.77 4.88 2.78
C TYR A 51 23.03 5.45 2.14
N PHE A 52 24.14 4.75 2.29
CA PHE A 52 25.50 5.23 1.99
C PHE A 52 25.83 6.55 2.72
N SER A 53 25.81 7.67 2.01
CA SER A 53 26.11 9.01 2.53
C SER A 53 24.90 9.94 2.54
N GLN A 54 23.70 9.40 2.28
CA GLN A 54 22.48 10.18 2.07
C GLN A 54 21.34 9.67 2.94
N ASN A 55 20.49 10.57 3.42
CA ASN A 55 19.21 10.21 4.02
C ASN A 55 18.14 10.18 2.95
N ILE A 56 17.58 9.00 2.67
CA ILE A 56 16.59 8.80 1.61
C ILE A 56 15.29 8.24 2.16
N GLU A 57 14.20 8.47 1.43
CA GLU A 57 12.93 7.77 1.60
C GLU A 57 12.85 6.67 0.54
N LEU A 58 13.04 5.42 0.98
CA LEU A 58 12.99 4.28 0.07
C LEU A 58 11.53 4.01 -0.32
N ASN A 59 11.31 3.77 -1.60
CA ASN A 59 10.02 3.32 -2.10
C ASN A 59 10.05 1.81 -2.29
N SER A 60 9.01 1.15 -1.81
CA SER A 60 8.86 -0.29 -1.92
C SER A 60 7.45 -0.67 -2.39
N ILE A 61 7.24 -1.95 -2.70
CA ILE A 61 5.92 -2.47 -3.07
C ILE A 61 5.36 -3.21 -1.86
N GLY A 62 4.27 -2.69 -1.30
CA GLY A 62 3.46 -3.39 -0.30
C GLY A 62 2.42 -4.29 -0.98
N HIS A 63 2.07 -5.38 -0.33
CA HIS A 63 0.94 -6.25 -0.70
C HIS A 63 -0.04 -6.32 0.46
N ALA A 64 -1.33 -6.14 0.18
CA ALA A 64 -2.42 -6.30 1.14
C ALA A 64 -3.58 -7.09 0.51
N ILE A 65 -4.40 -7.69 1.36
CA ILE A 65 -5.54 -8.54 0.96
C ILE A 65 -6.83 -7.98 1.54
N SER A 66 -7.90 -8.00 0.75
CA SER A 66 -9.26 -7.73 1.20
C SER A 66 -10.23 -8.81 0.72
N HIS A 67 -11.31 -9.04 1.47
CA HIS A 67 -12.43 -9.89 1.04
C HIS A 67 -13.66 -9.09 0.59
N ASP A 68 -13.74 -7.80 0.94
CA ASP A 68 -14.84 -6.90 0.56
C ASP A 68 -14.42 -5.85 -0.49
N GLY A 69 -13.11 -5.70 -0.73
CA GLY A 69 -12.54 -4.74 -1.67
C GLY A 69 -12.34 -3.34 -1.09
N PHE A 70 -12.54 -3.16 0.21
CA PHE A 70 -12.47 -1.87 0.89
C PHE A 70 -11.62 -1.90 2.17
N ASP A 71 -11.65 -3.02 2.90
CA ASP A 71 -10.86 -3.23 4.12
C ASP A 71 -9.65 -4.12 3.79
N PHE A 72 -8.48 -3.49 3.62
CA PHE A 72 -7.23 -4.14 3.25
C PHE A 72 -6.37 -4.45 4.48
N LYS A 73 -6.00 -5.72 4.65
CA LYS A 73 -5.23 -6.25 5.79
C LYS A 73 -4.05 -7.10 5.32
N GLN A 74 -3.36 -7.72 6.28
CA GLN A 74 -2.23 -8.63 6.03
C GLN A 74 -1.14 -7.96 5.17
N ARG A 75 -0.83 -6.71 5.53
CA ARG A 75 0.15 -5.86 4.84
C ARG A 75 1.53 -6.49 4.98
N LYS A 76 2.21 -6.67 3.86
CA LYS A 76 3.58 -7.16 3.84
C LYS A 76 4.37 -6.47 2.75
N LEU A 77 5.64 -6.23 3.03
CA LEU A 77 6.61 -5.88 2.01
C LEU A 77 6.69 -7.04 1.00
N SER A 78 6.48 -6.74 -0.29
CA SER A 78 6.64 -7.74 -1.34
C SER A 78 8.12 -8.13 -1.40
N LYS A 79 8.41 -9.41 -1.22
CA LYS A 79 9.74 -9.99 -1.41
C LYS A 79 9.76 -10.68 -2.77
N SER A 80 10.82 -10.46 -3.53
CA SER A 80 11.22 -11.39 -4.58
C SER A 80 11.86 -12.61 -3.90
N ASP A 81 11.33 -13.80 -4.18
CA ASP A 81 12.02 -15.06 -3.88
C ASP A 81 13.27 -15.22 -4.75
#